data_AF-A0A7W0UN55-F1
#
_entry.id   AF-A0A7W0UN55-F1
#
_cell.length_a   1.000
_cell.length_b   1.000
_cell.length_c   1.000
_cell.angle_alpha   90.00
_cell.angle_beta   90.00
_cell.angle_gamma   90.00
#
_symmetry.space_group_name_H-M   'P 1'
#
loop_
_entity.id
_entity.type
_entity.pdbx_description
1 polymer ?
#
loop_
_entity_poly.entity_id
_entity_poly.type
_entity_poly.pdbx_seq_one_letter_code
_entity_poly.pdbx_strand_id
1 'polypeptide(L)'
;MLQDWNATERMLDSGGFESGQRMLVADAVVEASRSSARWLGTTYWLTVGRVSRGTVRTRWRGDRPSLTLLGGITLLSFGPPALEFSADLVSCRYTIEGGLLASRAGGSVTLAQRRVEDGFVLSVVVEEYLPRLAARAGAPGWTGALYAKCQSPFHAAVSRQYFDLLASRAVA
;
A
#
# COMPACT_ATOMS: atom_id res chain seq x y z
N MET A 1 9.88 16.33 9.33
CA MET A 1 8.55 16.85 9.70
C MET A 1 7.71 16.84 8.43
N LEU A 2 6.73 15.93 8.32
CA LEU A 2 5.85 15.79 7.15
C LEU A 2 4.93 17.02 7.07
N GLN A 3 5.22 18.00 6.21
CA GLN A 3 4.39 19.21 6.13
C GLN A 3 3.20 19.09 5.16
N ASP A 4 3.23 18.18 4.17
CA ASP A 4 2.16 18.03 3.16
C ASP A 4 1.69 16.58 2.94
N TRP A 5 1.25 15.92 4.02
CA TRP A 5 0.63 14.59 3.94
C TRP A 5 -0.89 14.69 3.80
N ASN A 6 -1.46 13.96 2.83
CA ASN A 6 -2.90 13.84 2.62
C ASN A 6 -3.32 12.37 2.61
N ALA A 7 -4.45 12.07 3.27
CA ALA A 7 -5.06 10.75 3.34
C ALA A 7 -6.52 10.83 2.87
N THR A 8 -6.90 9.93 1.97
CA THR A 8 -8.28 9.73 1.54
C THR A 8 -8.67 8.28 1.77
N GLU A 9 -9.85 8.03 2.31
CA GLU A 9 -10.41 6.68 2.46
C GLU A 9 -11.88 6.71 2.05
N ARG A 10 -12.30 5.73 1.26
CA ARG A 10 -13.69 5.62 0.78
C ARG A 10 -14.13 4.17 0.72
N MET A 11 -15.35 3.92 1.18
CA MET A 11 -16.06 2.67 0.89
C MET A 11 -16.95 2.90 -0.34
N LEU A 12 -16.89 1.98 -1.30
CA LEU A 12 -17.69 1.98 -2.52
C LEU A 12 -19.04 1.29 -2.26
N ASP A 13 -20.06 1.63 -3.06
CA ASP A 13 -21.37 0.98 -3.02
C ASP A 13 -21.30 -0.53 -3.28
N SER A 14 -20.25 -0.98 -3.97
CA SER A 14 -19.93 -2.39 -4.22
C SER A 14 -19.40 -3.14 -2.99
N GLY A 15 -19.20 -2.45 -1.86
CA GLY A 15 -18.46 -2.94 -0.70
C GLY A 15 -16.95 -2.89 -0.85
N GLY A 16 -16.45 -2.35 -1.97
CA GLY A 16 -15.02 -2.12 -2.19
C GLY A 16 -14.46 -1.04 -1.27
N PHE A 17 -13.16 -1.12 -0.98
CA PHE A 17 -12.42 -0.16 -0.19
C PHE A 17 -11.35 0.49 -1.06
N GLU A 18 -11.31 1.81 -1.01
CA GLU A 18 -10.27 2.63 -1.61
C GLU A 18 -9.54 3.42 -0.52
N SER A 19 -8.22 3.50 -0.63
CA SER A 19 -7.40 4.35 0.22
C SER A 19 -6.29 4.98 -0.60
N GLY A 20 -5.99 6.24 -0.31
CA GLY A 20 -4.92 6.97 -0.95
C GLY A 20 -4.14 7.74 0.09
N GLN A 21 -2.85 7.48 0.17
CA GLN A 21 -1.91 8.21 1.02
C GLN A 21 -0.94 8.93 0.11
N ARG A 22 -0.76 10.23 0.30
CA ARG A 22 0.08 11.07 -0.57
C ARG A 22 0.97 11.98 0.24
N MET A 23 2.18 12.24 -0.25
CA MET A 23 3.13 13.18 0.32
C MET A 23 3.82 13.95 -0.80
N LEU A 24 3.89 15.28 -0.67
CA LEU A 24 4.72 16.11 -1.52
C LEU A 24 6.18 16.06 -1.06
N VAL A 25 7.12 15.98 -2.01
CA VAL A 25 8.56 16.11 -1.80
C VAL A 25 9.14 17.02 -2.88
N ALA A 26 10.16 17.81 -2.53
CA ALA A 26 10.78 18.76 -3.46
C ALA A 26 11.53 18.04 -4.59
N ASP A 27 12.32 17.02 -4.22
CA ASP A 27 13.20 16.30 -5.13
C ASP A 27 12.73 14.86 -5.36
N ALA A 28 13.18 14.28 -6.48
CA ALA A 28 12.96 12.87 -6.75
C ALA A 28 13.64 11.99 -5.67
N VAL A 29 12.91 11.04 -5.10
CA VAL A 29 13.47 10.07 -4.14
C VAL A 29 13.98 8.81 -4.83
N VAL A 30 13.57 8.60 -6.08
CA VAL A 30 14.05 7.52 -6.94
C VAL A 30 14.19 7.98 -8.39
N GLU A 31 15.18 7.43 -9.08
CA GLU A 31 15.37 7.60 -10.52
C GLU A 31 14.30 6.86 -11.34
N ALA A 32 14.08 7.31 -12.57
CA ALA A 32 13.18 6.71 -13.55
C ALA A 32 13.71 5.37 -14.10
N SER A 33 13.64 4.31 -13.29
CA SER A 33 14.16 3.00 -13.67
C SER A 33 13.32 1.83 -13.16
N ARG A 34 13.51 0.67 -13.82
CA ARG A 34 12.88 -0.59 -13.42
C ARG A 34 13.28 -1.02 -12.01
N SER A 35 14.54 -0.82 -11.61
CA SER A 35 15.04 -1.17 -10.28
C SER A 35 14.41 -0.29 -9.21
N SER A 36 14.32 1.01 -9.46
CA SER A 36 13.63 1.98 -8.60
C SER A 36 12.15 1.65 -8.41
N ALA A 37 11.43 1.37 -9.50
CA ALA A 37 10.03 0.94 -9.44
C ALA A 37 9.88 -0.29 -8.55
N ARG A 38 10.68 -1.34 -8.79
CA ARG A 38 10.65 -2.55 -7.95
C ARG A 38 10.97 -2.25 -6.49
N TRP A 39 11.94 -1.38 -6.25
CA TRP A 39 12.36 -1.00 -4.90
C TRP A 39 11.26 -0.29 -4.13
N LEU A 40 10.44 0.57 -4.77
CA LEU A 40 9.28 1.18 -4.12
C LEU A 40 8.36 0.11 -3.50
N GLY A 41 8.04 -0.93 -4.29
CA GLY A 41 7.20 -2.05 -3.86
C GLY A 41 7.81 -2.87 -2.73
N THR A 42 9.04 -3.37 -2.91
CA THR A 42 9.74 -4.18 -1.91
C THR A 42 9.87 -3.45 -0.58
N THR A 43 10.23 -2.17 -0.62
CA THR A 43 10.42 -1.33 0.57
C THR A 43 9.13 -1.17 1.36
N TYR A 44 8.00 -0.97 0.69
CA TYR A 44 6.71 -0.89 1.38
C TYR A 44 6.35 -2.17 2.12
N TRP A 45 6.52 -3.33 1.49
CA TRP A 45 6.24 -4.61 2.15
C TRP A 45 7.18 -4.87 3.33
N LEU A 46 8.43 -4.39 3.29
CA LEU A 46 9.32 -4.42 4.45
C LEU A 46 8.84 -3.46 5.56
N THR A 47 8.35 -2.28 5.21
CA THR A 47 7.79 -1.31 6.16
C THR A 47 6.55 -1.87 6.88
N VAL A 48 5.65 -2.57 6.17
CA VAL A 48 4.52 -3.29 6.79
C VAL A 48 5.00 -4.25 7.88
N GLY A 49 6.08 -5.00 7.61
CA GLY A 49 6.69 -5.89 8.59
C GLY A 49 7.28 -5.18 9.80
N ARG A 50 7.94 -4.04 9.59
CA ARG A 50 8.55 -3.24 10.66
C ARG A 50 7.50 -2.59 11.57
N VAL A 51 6.48 -1.94 11.00
CA VAL A 51 5.40 -1.28 11.78
C VAL A 51 4.63 -2.30 12.60
N SER A 52 4.34 -3.47 12.02
CA SER A 52 3.67 -4.55 12.74
C SER A 52 4.58 -5.30 13.72
N ARG A 53 5.85 -4.89 13.89
CA ARG A 53 6.86 -5.55 14.74
C ARG A 53 6.98 -7.06 14.46
N GLY A 54 6.82 -7.44 13.19
CA GLY A 54 6.88 -8.83 12.73
C GLY A 54 5.61 -9.66 12.95
N THR A 55 4.51 -9.07 13.45
CA THR A 55 3.19 -9.72 13.49
C THR A 55 2.67 -9.99 12.09
N VAL A 56 2.81 -9.03 11.18
CA VAL A 56 2.58 -9.23 9.74
C VAL A 56 3.94 -9.41 9.08
N ARG A 57 4.13 -10.50 8.35
CA ARG A 57 5.40 -10.80 7.67
C ARG A 57 5.18 -10.96 6.18
N THR A 58 6.10 -10.40 5.40
CA THR A 58 6.12 -10.58 3.96
C THR A 58 6.86 -11.85 3.62
N ARG A 59 6.16 -12.80 2.97
CA ARG A 59 6.74 -13.97 2.34
C ARG A 59 6.82 -13.74 0.84
N TRP A 60 7.92 -14.16 0.22
CA TRP A 60 8.14 -14.03 -1.22
C TRP A 60 8.11 -15.40 -1.90
N ARG A 61 7.48 -15.46 -3.06
CA ARG A 61 7.59 -16.58 -4.02
C ARG A 61 7.95 -15.99 -5.38
N GLY A 62 9.24 -15.99 -5.71
CA GLY A 62 9.74 -15.16 -6.81
C GLY A 62 9.52 -13.69 -6.48
N ASP A 63 8.87 -12.95 -7.37
CA ASP A 63 8.52 -11.54 -7.18
C ASP A 63 7.11 -11.29 -6.62
N ARG A 64 6.39 -12.36 -6.27
CA ARG A 64 5.04 -12.29 -5.70
C ARG A 64 5.11 -12.21 -4.17
N PRO A 65 4.69 -11.09 -3.55
CA PRO A 65 4.61 -11.00 -2.11
C PRO A 65 3.32 -11.64 -1.58
N SER A 66 3.37 -12.08 -0.33
CA SER A 66 2.20 -12.43 0.45
C SER A 66 2.39 -11.95 1.88
N LEU A 67 1.36 -11.32 2.45
CA LEU A 67 1.35 -10.93 3.85
C LEU A 67 0.82 -12.08 4.67
N THR A 68 1.57 -12.46 5.69
CA THR A 68 1.27 -13.60 6.57
C THR A 68 1.20 -13.16 8.02
N LEU A 69 0.29 -13.74 8.79
CA LEU A 69 0.26 -13.57 10.24
C LEU A 69 1.29 -14.49 10.87
N LEU A 70 2.27 -13.91 11.56
CA LEU A 70 3.38 -14.59 12.24
C LEU A 70 4.17 -15.56 11.33
N GLY A 71 4.07 -15.42 10.00
CA GLY A 71 4.72 -16.30 9.02
C GLY A 71 3.91 -17.52 8.58
N GLY A 72 2.72 -17.77 9.18
CA GLY A 72 1.92 -18.97 8.93
C GLY A 72 0.71 -18.72 8.03
N ILE A 73 -0.27 -17.96 8.55
CA ILE A 73 -1.57 -17.77 7.89
C ILE A 73 -1.47 -16.65 6.85
N THR A 74 -1.80 -16.92 5.59
CA THR A 74 -1.81 -15.88 4.55
C THR A 74 -3.01 -14.95 4.71
N LEU A 75 -2.72 -13.71 5.10
CA LEU A 75 -3.70 -12.63 5.22
C LEU A 75 -4.10 -12.09 3.84
N LEU A 76 -3.09 -11.81 3.01
CA LEU A 76 -3.26 -11.34 1.63
C LEU A 76 -2.19 -11.92 0.72
N SER A 77 -2.58 -12.32 -0.49
CA SER A 77 -1.69 -12.75 -1.57
C SER A 77 -1.73 -11.72 -2.69
N PHE A 78 -0.59 -11.52 -3.36
CA PHE A 78 -0.47 -10.55 -4.44
C PHE A 78 0.14 -11.17 -5.70
N GLY A 79 -0.25 -10.63 -6.85
CA GLY A 79 0.33 -10.97 -8.14
C GLY A 79 1.77 -10.47 -8.30
N PRO A 80 2.40 -10.75 -9.47
CA PRO A 80 3.70 -10.21 -9.78
C PRO A 80 3.59 -8.68 -9.96
N PRO A 81 4.63 -7.90 -9.65
CA PRO A 81 4.59 -6.46 -9.79
C PRO A 81 4.48 -6.06 -11.27
N ALA A 82 3.49 -5.26 -11.59
CA ALA A 82 3.48 -4.43 -12.78
C ALA A 82 4.33 -3.18 -12.50
N LEU A 83 5.40 -2.99 -13.27
CA LEU A 83 6.34 -1.89 -13.09
C LEU A 83 6.19 -0.90 -14.24
N GLU A 84 6.13 0.38 -13.90
CA GLU A 84 6.09 1.48 -14.87
C GLU A 84 7.15 2.51 -14.49
N PHE A 85 7.87 3.03 -15.48
CA PHE A 85 8.86 4.07 -15.27
C PHE A 85 9.02 4.94 -16.51
N SER A 86 9.06 6.25 -16.29
CA SER A 86 9.26 7.31 -17.27
C SER A 86 9.84 8.53 -16.54
N ALA A 87 10.12 9.62 -17.25
CA ALA A 87 10.59 10.86 -16.63
C ALA A 87 9.63 11.42 -15.56
N ASP A 88 8.32 11.18 -15.72
CA ASP A 88 7.29 11.77 -14.86
C ASP A 88 6.63 10.78 -13.89
N LEU A 89 6.93 9.49 -14.02
CA LEU A 89 6.30 8.44 -13.20
C LEU A 89 7.26 7.30 -12.94
N VAL A 90 7.34 6.88 -11.68
CA VAL A 90 7.92 5.59 -11.28
C VAL A 90 6.90 4.89 -10.42
N SER A 91 6.42 3.72 -10.84
CA SER A 91 5.35 3.00 -10.14
C SER A 91 5.58 1.51 -10.04
N CYS A 92 5.07 0.94 -8.95
CA CYS A 92 4.98 -0.50 -8.74
C CYS A 92 3.57 -0.84 -8.29
N ARG A 93 2.90 -1.69 -9.04
CA ARG A 93 1.52 -2.10 -8.78
C ARG A 93 1.44 -3.60 -8.57
N TYR A 94 0.74 -3.99 -7.51
CA TYR A 94 0.41 -5.37 -7.19
C TYR A 94 -1.10 -5.57 -7.26
N THR A 95 -1.55 -6.58 -8.00
CA THR A 95 -2.95 -7.06 -7.91
C THR A 95 -3.15 -7.85 -6.62
N ILE A 96 -4.32 -7.75 -6.02
CA ILE A 96 -4.69 -8.54 -4.84
C ILE A 96 -5.32 -9.85 -5.33
N GLU A 97 -4.62 -10.96 -5.12
CA GLU A 97 -5.03 -12.30 -5.60
C GLU A 97 -5.87 -13.07 -4.57
N GLY A 98 -6.05 -12.55 -3.36
CA GLY A 98 -6.92 -13.15 -2.34
C GLY A 98 -6.25 -13.21 -0.96
N GLY A 99 -6.66 -14.18 -0.14
CA GLY A 99 -6.18 -14.35 1.25
C GLY A 99 -7.32 -14.29 2.27
N LEU A 100 -7.01 -14.52 3.56
CA LEU A 100 -8.01 -14.52 4.62
C LEU A 100 -8.77 -13.19 4.74
N LEU A 101 -8.09 -12.07 4.48
CA LEU A 101 -8.69 -10.74 4.59
C LEU A 101 -9.42 -10.31 3.31
N ALA A 102 -9.27 -11.01 2.18
CA ALA A 102 -9.96 -10.70 0.94
C ALA A 102 -11.24 -11.54 0.82
N SER A 103 -12.37 -10.94 0.47
CA SER A 103 -13.60 -11.69 0.18
C SER A 103 -13.48 -12.46 -1.15
N ARG A 104 -12.83 -11.85 -2.14
CA ARG A 104 -12.43 -12.44 -3.43
C ARG A 104 -11.15 -11.79 -3.95
N ALA A 105 -10.53 -12.40 -4.96
CA ALA A 105 -9.47 -11.74 -5.74
C ALA A 105 -10.04 -10.50 -6.44
N GLY A 106 -9.28 -9.40 -6.43
CA GLY A 106 -9.73 -8.12 -6.96
C GLY A 106 -9.11 -6.93 -6.24
N GLY A 107 -8.96 -5.83 -6.97
CA GLY A 107 -8.29 -4.62 -6.50
C GLY A 107 -6.77 -4.66 -6.63
N SER A 108 -6.14 -3.56 -6.22
CA SER A 108 -4.69 -3.39 -6.32
C SER A 108 -4.11 -2.50 -5.24
N VAL A 109 -2.80 -2.62 -5.05
CA VAL A 109 -1.96 -1.68 -4.31
C VAL A 109 -0.93 -1.10 -5.28
N THR A 110 -0.92 0.22 -5.42
CA THR A 110 -0.02 0.98 -6.29
C THR A 110 0.85 1.90 -5.45
N LEU A 111 2.15 1.84 -5.68
CA LEU A 111 3.15 2.69 -5.04
C LEU A 111 3.80 3.52 -6.13
N ALA A 112 3.84 4.84 -5.98
CA ALA A 112 4.35 5.69 -7.04
C ALA A 112 5.05 6.95 -6.56
N GLN A 113 6.01 7.40 -7.35
CA GLN A 113 6.49 8.78 -7.41
C GLN A 113 6.01 9.37 -8.74
N ARG A 114 5.33 10.51 -8.69
CA ARG A 114 4.86 11.24 -9.89
C ARG A 114 5.34 12.67 -9.85
N ARG A 115 5.85 13.18 -10.98
CA ARG A 115 6.21 14.60 -11.12
C ARG A 115 4.95 15.48 -11.10
N VAL A 116 5.03 16.58 -10.40
CA VAL A 116 4.07 17.68 -10.40
C VAL A 116 4.81 18.99 -10.70
N GLU A 117 4.09 20.11 -10.84
CA GLU A 117 4.67 21.40 -11.24
C GLU A 117 5.87 21.79 -10.36
N ASP A 118 5.71 21.72 -9.03
CA ASP A 118 6.73 22.13 -8.05
C ASP A 118 7.33 20.96 -7.25
N GLY A 119 7.57 19.82 -7.91
CA GLY A 119 8.30 18.69 -7.31
C GLY A 119 7.68 17.34 -7.63
N PHE A 120 7.54 16.49 -6.61
CA PHE A 120 7.04 15.13 -6.77
C PHE A 120 6.00 14.76 -5.71
N VAL A 121 5.02 13.95 -6.10
CA VAL A 121 4.07 13.32 -5.20
C VAL A 121 4.44 11.86 -5.04
N LEU A 122 4.73 11.46 -3.80
CA LEU A 122 4.79 10.07 -3.38
C LEU A 122 3.40 9.59 -3.04
N SER A 123 3.04 8.38 -3.44
CA SER A 123 1.71 7.83 -3.17
C SER A 123 1.72 6.34 -2.88
N VAL A 124 0.79 5.94 -2.02
CA VAL A 124 0.35 4.56 -1.84
C VAL A 124 -1.16 4.56 -2.01
N VAL A 125 -1.64 3.87 -3.04
CA VAL A 125 -3.07 3.81 -3.38
C VAL A 125 -3.53 2.37 -3.36
N VAL A 126 -4.63 2.12 -2.67
CA VAL A 126 -5.37 0.86 -2.68
C VAL A 126 -6.69 1.11 -3.40
N GLU A 127 -6.99 0.32 -4.42
CA GLU A 127 -8.18 0.48 -5.26
C GLU A 127 -8.98 -0.82 -5.29
N GLU A 128 -10.31 -0.70 -5.22
CA GLU A 128 -11.28 -1.79 -5.36
C GLU A 128 -10.99 -3.04 -4.52
N TYR A 129 -10.27 -2.89 -3.41
CA TYR A 129 -10.00 -3.99 -2.50
C TYR A 129 -11.30 -4.39 -1.82
N LEU A 130 -11.65 -5.67 -1.83
CA LEU A 130 -12.86 -6.17 -1.18
C LEU A 130 -12.52 -6.87 0.14
N PRO A 131 -12.50 -6.14 1.26
CA PRO A 131 -12.22 -6.73 2.56
C PRO A 131 -13.31 -7.71 2.99
N ARG A 132 -12.91 -8.88 3.48
CA ARG A 132 -13.83 -9.92 3.99
C ARG A 132 -14.59 -9.48 5.24
N LEU A 133 -14.00 -8.57 6.02
CA LEU A 133 -14.53 -8.10 7.30
C LEU A 133 -15.29 -6.77 7.20
N ALA A 134 -15.33 -6.12 6.03
CA ALA A 134 -16.28 -5.03 5.82
C ALA A 134 -17.66 -5.66 5.66
N ALA A 135 -18.54 -5.36 6.62
CA ALA A 135 -19.98 -5.63 6.64
C ALA A 135 -20.45 -6.68 5.63
N ARG A 136 -20.38 -7.97 6.00
CA ARG A 136 -21.22 -8.98 5.31
C ARG A 136 -22.67 -8.49 5.38
N ALA A 137 -23.43 -8.61 4.29
CA ALA A 137 -24.88 -8.50 4.37
C ALA A 137 -25.39 -9.51 5.41
N GLY A 138 -25.96 -9.02 6.52
CA GLY A 138 -26.41 -9.83 7.65
C GLY A 138 -25.43 -10.00 8.83
N ALA A 139 -24.22 -9.45 8.79
CA ALA A 139 -23.33 -9.42 9.96
C ALA A 139 -23.59 -8.18 10.85
N PRO A 140 -23.33 -8.27 12.17
CA PRO A 140 -23.47 -7.12 13.06
C PRO A 140 -22.59 -5.94 12.62
N GLY A 141 -23.18 -4.75 12.51
CA GLY A 141 -22.52 -3.53 11.99
C GLY A 141 -21.25 -3.10 12.75
N TRP A 142 -21.05 -3.60 13.97
CA TRP A 142 -19.83 -3.32 14.75
C TRP A 142 -18.58 -4.00 14.19
N THR A 143 -18.71 -5.09 13.43
CA THR A 143 -17.54 -5.82 12.87
C THR A 143 -16.86 -5.04 11.73
N GLY A 144 -17.64 -4.40 10.85
CA GLY A 144 -17.13 -3.47 9.84
C GLY A 144 -16.54 -2.19 10.47
N ALA A 145 -17.13 -1.68 11.54
CA ALA A 145 -16.62 -0.52 12.27
C ALA A 145 -15.30 -0.81 13.01
N LEU A 146 -15.11 -2.02 13.54
CA LEU A 146 -13.87 -2.45 14.18
C LEU A 146 -12.74 -2.63 13.16
N TYR A 147 -13.08 -3.17 11.98
CA TYR A 147 -12.15 -3.28 10.86
C TYR A 147 -11.68 -1.89 10.39
N ALA A 148 -12.60 -0.97 10.11
CA ALA A 148 -12.29 0.41 9.72
C ALA A 148 -11.47 1.18 10.79
N LYS A 149 -11.81 1.03 12.07
CA LYS A 149 -11.08 1.69 13.18
C LYS A 149 -9.67 1.18 13.40
N CYS A 150 -9.38 -0.10 13.11
CA CYS A 150 -8.04 -0.66 13.27
C CYS A 150 -7.18 -0.54 11.99
N GLN A 151 -7.79 -0.55 10.81
CA GLN A 151 -7.07 -0.42 9.54
C GLN A 151 -6.47 0.98 9.37
N SER A 152 -7.27 2.02 9.57
CA SER A 152 -6.90 3.40 9.24
C SER A 152 -5.63 3.87 9.99
N PRO A 153 -5.49 3.65 11.31
CA PRO A 153 -4.26 4.02 12.04
C PRO A 153 -3.04 3.21 11.61
N PHE A 154 -3.22 1.91 11.34
CA PHE A 154 -2.13 1.04 10.89
C PHE A 154 -1.64 1.44 9.48
N HIS A 155 -2.56 1.66 8.54
CA HIS A 155 -2.22 2.13 7.19
C HIS A 155 -1.54 3.49 7.22
N ALA A 156 -2.04 4.44 8.01
CA ALA A 156 -1.40 5.73 8.18
C ALA A 156 0.02 5.59 8.76
N ALA A 157 0.23 4.73 9.77
CA ALA A 157 1.54 4.47 10.35
C ALA A 157 2.53 3.85 9.33
N VAL A 158 2.08 2.85 8.57
CA VAL A 158 2.86 2.24 7.48
C VAL A 158 3.23 3.29 6.43
N SER A 159 2.26 4.06 5.93
CA SER A 159 2.52 5.04 4.88
C SER A 159 3.43 6.17 5.36
N ARG A 160 3.27 6.67 6.58
CA ARG A 160 4.20 7.67 7.15
C ARG A 160 5.62 7.15 7.25
N GLN A 161 5.83 5.98 7.87
CA GLN A 161 7.17 5.41 7.99
C GLN A 161 7.78 5.08 6.62
N TYR A 162 6.95 4.65 5.67
CA TYR A 162 7.38 4.41 4.31
C TYR A 162 7.85 5.71 3.63
N PHE A 163 7.04 6.77 3.67
CA PHE A 163 7.40 8.04 3.06
C PHE A 163 8.60 8.72 3.74
N ASP A 164 8.71 8.64 5.07
CA ASP A 164 9.90 9.14 5.78
C ASP A 164 11.17 8.41 5.31
N LEU A 165 11.10 7.10 5.13
CA LEU A 165 12.21 6.32 4.60
C LEU A 165 12.54 6.70 3.14
N LEU A 166 11.52 6.91 2.30
CA LEU A 166 11.72 7.37 0.93
C LEU A 166 12.38 8.75 0.88
N ALA A 167 11.85 9.71 1.63
CA ALA A 167 12.33 11.09 1.67
C ALA A 167 13.78 11.17 2.19
N SER A 168 14.19 10.28 3.09
CA SER A 168 15.59 10.20 3.55
C SER A 168 16.59 9.79 2.46
N ARG A 169 16.12 9.37 1.28
CA ARG A 169 16.92 8.87 0.15
C ARG A 169 16.86 9.81 -1.07
N ALA A 170 16.46 11.06 -0.91
CA ALA A 170 16.41 12.03 -2.01
C ALA A 170 17.67 11.96 -2.88
N VAL A 171 17.47 11.78 -4.19
CA VAL A 171 18.56 11.75 -5.16
C VAL A 171 18.83 13.20 -5.53
N ALA A 172 20.03 13.69 -5.18
CA ALA A 172 20.49 15.02 -5.51
C ALA A 172 20.84 15.16 -6.99
#